data_AF-A0A0L0JVI8-F1
#
_entry.id   AF-A0A0L0JVI8-F1
#
_cell.length_a   1.000
_cell.length_b   1.000
_cell.length_c   1.000
_cell.angle_alpha   90.00
_cell.angle_beta   90.00
_cell.angle_gamma   90.00
#
_symmetry.space_group_name_H-M   'P 1'
#
loop_
_entity.id
_entity.type
_entity.pdbx_description
1 polymer ?
#
loop_
_entity_poly.entity_id
_entity_poly.type
_entity_poly.pdbx_seq_one_letter_code
_entity_poly.pdbx_strand_id
1 'polypeptide(L)' 'MSLHSTAVQLVTLAAEGEEHGGNHQSLDPLVTGGAAFGILLLLLWITTRFNRDR' A
#
# COMPACT_ATOMS: atom_id res chain seq x y z
N MET A 1 6.73 13.37 -20.62
CA MET A 1 6.77 13.46 -19.15
C MET A 1 7.97 12.68 -18.65
N SER A 2 8.77 13.26 -17.74
CA SER A 2 9.98 12.63 -17.20
C SER A 2 9.68 11.97 -15.85
N LEU A 3 10.42 10.92 -15.49
CA LEU A 3 10.27 10.22 -14.20
C LEU A 3 10.44 11.15 -13.00
N HIS A 4 11.23 12.21 -13.17
CA HIS A 4 11.44 13.21 -12.12
C HIS A 4 10.15 14.00 -11.83
N SER A 5 9.36 14.32 -12.85
CA SER A 5 8.06 14.98 -12.67
C SER A 5 7.07 14.09 -11.92
N THR A 6 7.09 12.78 -12.17
CA THR A 6 6.23 11.82 -11.46
C THR A 6 6.66 11.67 -10.00
N ALA A 7 7.96 11.57 -9.73
CA ALA A 7 8.49 11.49 -8.36
C ALA A 7 8.12 12.72 -7.52
N VAL A 8 8.22 13.92 -8.10
CA VAL A 8 7.80 15.16 -7.45
C VAL A 8 6.29 15.14 -7.14
N GLN A 9 5.46 14.71 -8.10
CA GLN A 9 4.01 14.61 -7.87
C GLN A 9 3.63 13.59 -6.79
N LEU A 10 4.33 12.46 -6.72
CA LEU A 10 4.11 11.45 -5.67
C LEU A 10 4.52 11.96 -4.28
N VAL A 11 5.62 12.72 -4.20
CA VAL A 11 6.06 13.36 -2.95
C VAL A 11 5.07 14.43 -2.51
N THR A 12 4.60 15.29 -3.43
CA THR A 12 3.58 16.29 -3.09
C THR A 12 2.29 15.62 -2.66
N LEU A 13 1.80 14.60 -3.38
CA LEU A 13 0.59 13.86 -3.01
C LEU A 13 0.70 13.15 -1.64
N ALA A 14 1.88 12.63 -1.31
CA ALA A 14 2.15 12.06 0.02
C ALA A 14 2.18 13.13 1.12
N ALA A 15 2.67 14.34 0.83
CA ALA A 15 2.65 15.47 1.75
C ALA A 15 1.24 16.08 1.93
N GLU A 16 0.44 16.10 0.86
CA GLU A 16 -0.97 16.54 0.85
C GLU A 16 -1.89 15.60 1.64
N GLY A 17 -1.49 14.32 1.79
CA GLY A 17 -2.22 13.31 2.56
C GLY A 17 -2.32 13.60 4.06
N GLU A 18 -1.45 14.45 4.61
CA GLU A 18 -1.53 14.91 6.00
C GLU A 18 -2.68 15.93 6.21
N GLU A 19 -2.98 16.79 5.23
CA GLU A 19 -3.98 17.85 5.37
C GLU A 19 -5.43 17.39 5.13
N HIS A 20 -5.65 16.26 4.45
CA HIS A 20 -6.98 15.69 4.18
C HIS A 20 -7.46 14.68 5.24
N GLY A 21 -6.72 14.52 6.34
CA GLY A 21 -7.12 13.73 7.50
C GLY A 21 -8.17 14.44 8.35
N GLY A 22 -9.42 14.52 7.89
CA GLY A 22 -10.57 14.85 8.75
C GLY A 22 -10.58 13.99 10.02
N ASN A 23 -11.24 14.48 11.09
CA ASN A 23 -11.31 13.95 12.47
C ASN A 23 -11.86 12.49 12.62
N HIS A 24 -11.50 11.59 11.73
CA HIS A 24 -11.77 10.17 11.76
C HIS A 24 -10.62 9.50 12.50
N GLN A 25 -10.91 8.49 13.31
CA GLN A 25 -9.87 7.65 13.89
C GLN A 25 -9.25 6.80 12.77
N SER A 26 -8.30 7.40 12.04
CA SER A 26 -7.54 6.74 10.99
C SER A 26 -6.80 5.56 11.60
N LEU A 27 -6.97 4.37 11.02
CA LEU A 27 -6.21 3.19 11.43
C LEU A 27 -4.72 3.47 11.22
N ASP A 28 -3.88 2.97 12.15
CA ASP A 28 -2.43 3.12 12.07
C ASP A 28 -1.93 2.66 10.68
N PRO A 29 -1.19 3.50 9.94
CA PRO A 29 -0.64 3.14 8.63
C PRO A 29 0.20 1.86 8.65
N LEU A 30 0.91 1.57 9.74
CA LEU A 30 1.69 0.34 9.90
C LEU A 30 0.77 -0.89 10.03
N VAL A 31 -0.35 -0.74 10.73
CA VAL A 31 -1.35 -1.81 10.87
C VAL A 31 -2.03 -2.06 9.53
N THR A 32 -2.49 -1.00 8.86
CA THR A 32 -3.19 -1.11 7.58
C THR A 32 -2.26 -1.64 6.49
N GLY A 33 -1.06 -1.05 6.35
CA GLY A 33 -0.05 -1.48 5.39
C GLY A 33 0.46 -2.89 5.67
N GLY A 34 0.73 -3.21 6.95
CA GLY A 34 1.16 -4.54 7.38
C GLY A 34 0.10 -5.62 7.13
N ALA A 35 -1.17 -5.34 7.44
CA ALA A 35 -2.28 -6.25 7.17
C ALA A 35 -2.47 -6.48 5.66
N ALA A 36 -2.46 -5.41 4.87
CA ALA A 36 -2.55 -5.50 3.42
C ALA A 36 -1.40 -6.35 2.84
N PHE A 37 -0.15 -6.09 3.26
CA PHE A 37 1.01 -6.87 2.83
C PHE A 37 0.91 -8.34 3.25
N GLY A 38 0.48 -8.62 4.49
CA GLY A 38 0.26 -9.98 4.97
C GLY A 38 -0.79 -10.74 4.17
N ILE A 39 -1.90 -10.10 3.82
CA ILE A 39 -2.94 -10.70 2.95
C ILE A 39 -2.39 -11.00 1.56
N LEU A 40 -1.62 -10.07 0.97
CA LEU A 40 -1.00 -10.30 -0.34
C LEU A 40 -0.04 -11.50 -0.32
N LEU A 41 0.79 -11.62 0.73
CA LEU A 41 1.67 -12.78 0.91
C LEU A 41 0.88 -14.08 1.12
N LEU A 42 -0.22 -14.04 1.87
CA LEU A 42 -1.10 -15.20 2.05
C LEU A 42 -1.70 -15.65 0.72
N LEU A 43 -2.27 -14.73 -0.06
CA LEU A 43 -2.83 -15.02 -1.38
C LEU A 43 -1.76 -15.57 -2.34
N LEU A 44 -0.56 -14.97 -2.34
CA LEU A 44 0.57 -15.48 -3.11
C LEU A 44 0.95 -16.90 -2.69
N TRP A 45 1.03 -17.17 -1.38
CA TRP A 45 1.34 -18.50 -0.87
C TRP A 45 0.28 -19.53 -1.28
N ILE A 46 -1.00 -19.19 -1.17
CA ILE A 46 -2.12 -20.07 -1.59
C ILE A 46 -2.00 -20.40 -3.08
N THR A 47 -1.88 -19.38 -3.92
CA THR A 47 -1.86 -19.55 -5.38
C THR A 47 -0.62 -20.32 -5.86
N THR A 48 0.56 -20.01 -5.31
CA THR A 48 1.79 -20.77 -5.60
C THR A 48 1.73 -22.19 -5.06
N ARG A 49 1.14 -22.42 -3.88
CA ARG A 49 0.97 -23.76 -3.31
C ARG A 49 0.07 -24.63 -4.18
N PHE A 50 -1.06 -24.11 -4.65
CA PHE A 50 -1.94 -24.82 -5.58
C PHE A 50 -1.28 -25.08 -6.93
N ASN A 51 -0.47 -24.14 -7.43
CA ASN A 51 0.29 -24.32 -8.67
C ASN A 51 1.44 -25.32 -8.54
N ARG A 52 1.91 -25.58 -7.30
CA ARG A 52 2.97 -26.55 -6.99
C ARG A 52 2.45 -27.98 -6.76
N ASP A 53 1.17 -28.14 -6.38
CA ASP A 53 0.59 -29.42 -5.98
C ASP A 53 -0.09 -30.18 -7.15
N ARG A 54 0.22 -29.79 -8.38
CA ARG A 54 -0.14 -30.50 -9.63
C ARG A 54 1.11 -31.11 -10.22
#